data_AF-Q9PDY1-F1
#
_entry.id   AF-Q9PDY1-F1
#
_cell.length_a   1.000
_cell.length_b   1.000
_cell.length_c   1.000
_cell.angle_alpha   90.00
_cell.angle_beta   90.00
_cell.angle_gamma   90.00
#
_symmetry.space_group_name_H-M   'P 1'
#
loop_
_entity.id
_entity.type
_entity.pdbx_description
1 polymer ?
#
loop_
_entity_poly.entity_id
_entity_poly.type
_entity_poly.pdbx_seq_one_letter_code
_entity_poly.pdbx_strand_id
1 'polypeptide(L)'
;MYAAYYNGRQIFHFGVNASQIHPAIQVWTKRFLPPSAVISHAKEHSAGDPRSLMKRRTMSNEPSPQEQETLRQVAASIWQPWIVNYWDMNAAVGNILATVTGEILKCSIAYSFVPQQILNPFTKPQLKDAWRLVKAYFKQIIHENYKISQNQRYQSCIYVAAANWRSPIEMASAGI
;
A
#
# COMPACT_ATOMS: atom_id res chain seq x y z
N MET A 1 18.97 0.95 -11.41
CA MET A 1 17.60 0.81 -10.88
C MET A 1 17.45 -0.60 -10.32
N TYR A 2 16.81 -0.78 -9.17
CA TYR A 2 16.58 -2.08 -8.54
C TYR A 2 15.07 -2.27 -8.30
N ALA A 3 14.54 -3.45 -8.60
CA ALA A 3 13.14 -3.78 -8.39
C ALA A 3 13.01 -5.25 -7.96
N ALA A 4 11.97 -5.59 -7.21
CA ALA A 4 11.64 -6.96 -6.87
C ALA A 4 10.13 -7.13 -6.72
N TYR A 5 9.63 -8.34 -7.02
CA TYR A 5 8.23 -8.71 -6.81
C TYR A 5 8.12 -10.18 -6.39
N TYR A 6 7.00 -10.54 -5.76
CA TYR A 6 6.72 -11.90 -5.29
C TYR A 6 5.43 -12.41 -5.92
N ASN A 7 5.46 -13.56 -6.57
CA ASN A 7 4.30 -14.11 -7.30
C ASN A 7 3.47 -15.12 -6.47
N GLY A 8 3.66 -15.19 -5.15
CA GLY A 8 3.03 -16.21 -4.30
C GLY A 8 3.83 -17.50 -4.14
N ARG A 9 4.92 -17.70 -4.90
CA ARG A 9 5.79 -18.88 -4.81
C ARG A 9 7.27 -18.55 -4.68
N GLN A 10 7.74 -17.52 -5.39
CA GLN A 10 9.16 -17.18 -5.45
C GLN A 10 9.38 -15.67 -5.61
N ILE A 11 10.56 -15.22 -5.18
CA ILE A 11 11.00 -13.83 -5.26
C ILE A 11 11.74 -13.62 -6.59
N PHE A 12 11.34 -12.59 -7.31
CA PHE A 12 12.06 -12.10 -8.48
C PHE A 12 12.69 -10.75 -8.16
N HIS A 13 13.93 -10.53 -8.60
CA HIS A 13 14.61 -9.26 -8.44
C HIS A 13 15.41 -8.90 -9.70
N PHE A 14 15.50 -7.61 -9.99
CA PHE A 14 16.21 -7.06 -11.14
C PHE A 14 17.10 -5.91 -10.67
N GLY A 15 18.32 -5.82 -11.21
CA GLY A 15 19.31 -4.83 -10.80
C GLY A 15 20.46 -4.70 -11.78
N VAL A 16 21.21 -3.60 -11.68
CA VAL A 16 22.35 -3.28 -12.55
C VAL A 16 23.51 -4.30 -12.36
N ASN A 17 23.58 -4.91 -11.17
CA ASN A 17 24.45 -6.04 -10.86
C ASN A 17 23.57 -7.21 -10.37
N ALA A 18 23.22 -8.13 -11.27
CA ALA A 18 22.32 -9.25 -11.00
C ALA A 18 22.82 -10.22 -9.91
N SER A 19 24.12 -10.19 -9.60
CA SER A 19 24.77 -11.09 -8.65
C SER A 19 24.53 -10.78 -7.17
N GLN A 20 24.00 -9.59 -6.82
CA GLN A 20 23.72 -9.22 -5.43
C GLN A 20 22.32 -8.62 -5.24
N ILE A 21 21.53 -9.24 -4.37
CA ILE A 21 20.24 -8.71 -3.94
C ILE A 21 20.47 -7.44 -3.13
N HIS A 22 19.93 -6.32 -3.62
CA HIS A 22 20.02 -5.02 -2.94
C HIS A 22 19.49 -5.11 -1.48
N PRO A 23 20.17 -4.52 -0.48
CA PRO A 23 19.80 -4.63 0.93
C PRO A 23 18.34 -4.25 1.23
N ALA A 24 17.80 -3.24 0.54
CA ALA A 24 16.40 -2.86 0.68
C ALA A 24 15.42 -3.98 0.28
N ILE A 25 15.76 -4.79 -0.73
CA ILE A 25 14.95 -5.95 -1.14
C ILE A 25 15.01 -7.02 -0.05
N GLN A 26 16.17 -7.22 0.60
CA GLN A 26 16.30 -8.18 1.70
C GLN A 26 15.47 -7.79 2.94
N VAL A 27 15.39 -6.50 3.25
CA VAL A 27 14.55 -6.00 4.35
C VAL A 27 13.07 -6.15 4.00
N TRP A 28 12.71 -5.85 2.74
CA TRP A 28 11.34 -6.02 2.25
C TRP A 28 10.91 -7.49 2.29
N THR A 29 11.72 -8.44 1.80
CA THR A 29 11.39 -9.88 1.82
C THR A 29 11.18 -10.39 3.23
N LYS A 30 12.03 -10.01 4.20
CA LYS A 30 11.86 -10.37 5.61
C LYS A 30 10.57 -9.85 6.24
N ARG A 31 10.08 -8.70 5.79
CA ARG A 31 8.94 -8.01 6.39
C ARG A 31 7.60 -8.45 5.81
N PHE A 32 7.55 -8.74 4.52
CA PHE A 32 6.29 -8.91 3.79
C PHE A 32 6.06 -10.33 3.27
N LEU A 33 7.06 -11.22 3.32
CA LEU A 33 6.93 -12.59 2.85
C LEU A 33 6.82 -13.59 3.99
N PRO A 34 6.05 -14.69 3.81
CA PRO A 34 6.03 -15.77 4.78
C PRO A 34 7.44 -16.36 4.94
N PRO A 35 7.82 -16.84 6.14
CA PRO A 35 9.17 -17.35 6.42
C PRO A 35 9.64 -18.43 5.43
N SER A 36 8.73 -19.23 4.90
CA SER A 36 8.99 -20.26 3.89
C SER A 36 9.45 -19.71 2.54
N ALA A 37 9.03 -18.50 2.16
CA ALA A 37 9.40 -17.84 0.91
C ALA A 37 10.74 -17.09 0.99
N VAL A 38 11.24 -16.83 2.21
CA VAL A 38 12.55 -16.19 2.42
C VAL A 38 13.71 -17.18 2.16
N ILE A 39 13.42 -18.49 2.14
CA ILE A 39 14.41 -19.59 2.00
C ILE A 39 14.63 -20.00 0.53
N SER A 40 13.76 -19.62 -0.41
CA SER A 40 13.95 -19.96 -1.82
C SER A 40 15.06 -19.10 -2.45
N HIS A 41 16.24 -19.70 -2.65
CA HIS A 41 17.35 -19.12 -3.39
C HIS A 41 16.90 -18.62 -4.78
N ALA A 42 17.25 -17.37 -5.08
CA ALA A 42 16.93 -16.68 -6.31
C ALA A 42 17.48 -17.44 -7.52
N LYS A 43 16.61 -17.80 -8.46
CA LYS A 43 17.01 -18.38 -9.74
C LYS A 43 16.94 -17.28 -10.80
N GLU A 44 18.11 -16.83 -11.26
CA GLU A 44 18.25 -15.82 -12.32
C GLU A 44 17.59 -16.31 -13.61
N HIS A 45 16.72 -15.49 -14.21
CA HIS A 45 16.32 -15.62 -15.61
C HIS A 45 16.44 -14.25 -16.28
N SER A 46 17.19 -14.23 -17.38
CA SER A 46 17.38 -13.06 -18.24
C SER A 46 16.04 -12.65 -18.89
N ALA A 47 15.83 -11.34 -19.02
CA ALA A 47 14.56 -10.73 -19.38
C ALA A 47 14.00 -11.24 -20.72
N GLY A 48 12.86 -11.91 -20.67
CA GLY A 48 11.96 -12.14 -21.79
C GLY A 48 10.75 -11.21 -21.70
N ASP A 49 10.62 -10.35 -22.72
CA ASP A 49 9.57 -9.40 -23.10
C ASP A 49 8.20 -9.45 -22.34
N PRO A 50 7.77 -8.39 -21.63
CA PRO A 50 6.50 -8.38 -20.92
C PRO A 50 5.39 -7.80 -21.82
N ARG A 51 4.78 -8.65 -22.64
CA ARG A 51 3.43 -8.39 -23.18
C ARG A 51 2.48 -9.50 -22.79
N SER A 52 2.00 -9.43 -21.55
CA SER A 52 0.72 -10.03 -21.19
C SER A 52 -0.06 -9.00 -20.39
N LEU A 53 -0.91 -8.25 -21.09
CA LEU A 53 -2.04 -7.56 -20.50
C LEU A 53 -2.90 -8.64 -19.84
N MET A 54 -2.68 -8.89 -18.55
CA MET A 54 -3.58 -9.72 -17.76
C MET A 54 -4.94 -9.06 -17.79
N LYS A 55 -5.86 -9.70 -18.52
CA LYS A 55 -7.27 -9.36 -18.61
C LYS A 55 -7.83 -9.18 -17.20
N ARG A 56 -8.23 -7.94 -16.87
CA ARG A 56 -8.89 -7.55 -15.61
C ARG A 56 -9.96 -8.58 -15.25
N ARG A 57 -9.67 -9.44 -14.26
CA ARG A 57 -10.70 -10.24 -13.60
C ARG A 57 -11.49 -9.25 -12.75
N THR A 58 -12.65 -8.85 -13.21
CA THR A 58 -13.63 -8.10 -12.40
C THR A 58 -13.99 -8.98 -11.20
N MET A 59 -13.32 -8.75 -10.07
CA MET A 59 -13.71 -9.36 -8.80
C MET A 59 -14.94 -8.61 -8.28
N SER A 60 -15.92 -9.34 -7.75
CA SER A 60 -17.21 -8.80 -7.27
C SER A 60 -17.10 -7.81 -6.08
N ASN A 61 -15.89 -7.53 -5.58
CA ASN A 61 -15.63 -6.66 -4.43
C ASN A 61 -14.91 -5.35 -4.80
N GLU A 62 -14.89 -5.02 -6.09
CA GLU A 62 -14.17 -3.85 -6.58
C GLU A 62 -14.90 -2.54 -6.26
N PRO A 63 -14.20 -1.46 -5.86
CA PRO A 63 -14.80 -0.15 -5.66
C PRO A 63 -15.44 0.39 -6.94
N SER A 64 -16.66 0.90 -6.83
CA SER A 64 -17.35 1.65 -7.89
C SER A 64 -16.60 2.94 -8.24
N PRO A 65 -16.83 3.56 -9.42
CA PRO A 65 -16.11 4.77 -9.82
C PRO A 65 -16.16 5.92 -8.80
N GLN A 66 -17.30 6.09 -8.11
CA GLN A 66 -17.45 7.10 -7.05
C GLN A 66 -16.62 6.76 -5.80
N GLU A 67 -16.53 5.48 -5.46
CA GLU A 67 -15.71 4.99 -4.35
C GLU A 67 -14.21 5.11 -4.68
N GLN A 68 -13.83 4.84 -5.93
CA GLN A 68 -12.46 5.03 -6.42
C GLN A 68 -12.02 6.49 -6.28
N GLU A 69 -12.89 7.44 -6.60
CA GLU A 69 -12.59 8.86 -6.41
C GLU A 69 -12.45 9.22 -4.93
N THR A 70 -13.28 8.63 -4.07
CA THR A 70 -13.17 8.79 -2.61
C THR A 70 -11.83 8.27 -2.09
N LEU A 71 -11.42 7.08 -2.54
CA LEU A 71 -10.13 6.48 -2.19
C LEU A 71 -8.96 7.33 -2.72
N ARG A 72 -9.10 7.90 -3.93
CA ARG A 72 -8.12 8.81 -4.52
C ARG A 72 -7.91 10.08 -3.68
N GLN A 73 -8.98 10.66 -3.15
CA GLN A 73 -8.89 11.82 -2.26
C GLN A 73 -8.17 11.47 -0.95
N VAL A 74 -8.44 10.29 -0.38
CA VAL A 74 -7.70 9.82 0.80
C VAL A 74 -6.22 9.61 0.47
N ALA A 75 -5.91 8.95 -0.65
CA ALA A 75 -4.54 8.75 -1.10
C ALA A 75 -3.80 10.09 -1.30
N ALA A 76 -4.46 11.10 -1.88
CA ALA A 76 -3.91 12.44 -2.09
C ALA A 76 -3.68 13.22 -0.78
N SER A 77 -4.26 12.79 0.34
CA SER A 77 -3.97 13.34 1.67
C SER A 77 -2.69 12.76 2.32
N ILE A 78 -2.13 11.69 1.74
CA ILE A 78 -0.95 10.98 2.24
C ILE A 78 0.23 11.13 1.27
N TRP A 79 -0.01 10.94 -0.02
CA TRP A 79 0.98 11.10 -1.09
C TRP A 79 0.64 12.31 -1.96
N GLN A 80 1.65 12.78 -2.69
CA GLN A 80 1.49 13.88 -3.63
C GLN A 80 0.49 13.53 -4.75
N PRO A 81 -0.43 14.44 -5.14
CA PRO A 81 -1.50 14.13 -6.09
C PRO A 81 -1.02 13.57 -7.44
N TRP A 82 0.11 14.06 -7.96
CA TRP A 82 0.65 13.60 -9.24
C TRP A 82 1.12 12.15 -9.22
N ILE A 83 1.47 11.60 -8.05
CA ILE A 83 1.78 10.17 -7.90
C ILE A 83 0.49 9.35 -7.96
N VAL A 84 -0.51 9.81 -7.19
CA VAL A 84 -1.78 9.10 -6.98
C VAL A 84 -2.60 9.01 -8.27
N ASN A 85 -2.51 10.00 -9.14
CA ASN A 85 -3.26 10.05 -10.40
C ASN A 85 -2.98 8.86 -11.35
N TYR A 86 -1.83 8.20 -11.19
CA TYR A 86 -1.46 7.03 -12.00
C TYR A 86 -1.91 5.69 -11.40
N TRP A 87 -2.54 5.70 -10.22
CA TRP A 87 -2.96 4.46 -9.58
C TRP A 87 -4.38 4.04 -9.99
N ASP A 88 -4.54 2.74 -10.24
CA ASP A 88 -5.83 2.07 -10.32
C ASP A 88 -6.35 1.85 -8.90
N MET A 89 -7.46 2.48 -8.55
CA MET A 89 -8.04 2.45 -7.21
C MET A 89 -8.85 1.17 -6.98
N ASN A 90 -8.21 0.04 -7.19
CA ASN A 90 -8.79 -1.28 -6.98
C ASN A 90 -8.94 -1.63 -5.48
N ALA A 91 -9.60 -2.75 -5.18
CA ALA A 91 -9.79 -3.18 -3.80
C ALA A 91 -8.46 -3.39 -3.04
N ALA A 92 -7.39 -3.84 -3.71
CA ALA A 92 -6.08 -4.05 -3.09
C ALA A 92 -5.43 -2.72 -2.68
N VAL A 93 -5.45 -1.72 -3.56
CA VAL A 93 -5.03 -0.34 -3.26
C VAL A 93 -5.85 0.21 -2.09
N GLY A 94 -7.16 0.04 -2.11
CA GLY A 94 -8.03 0.46 -1.01
C GLY A 94 -7.68 -0.18 0.34
N ASN A 95 -7.30 -1.47 0.35
CA ASN A 95 -6.93 -2.18 1.58
C ASN A 95 -5.55 -1.73 2.10
N ILE A 96 -4.62 -1.40 1.20
CA ILE A 96 -3.37 -0.75 1.59
C ILE A 96 -3.66 0.63 2.18
N LEU A 97 -4.52 1.44 1.57
CA LEU A 97 -4.94 2.74 2.12
C LEU A 97 -5.49 2.59 3.54
N ALA A 98 -6.34 1.58 3.79
CA ALA A 98 -6.85 1.31 5.13
C ALA A 98 -5.74 1.03 6.14
N THR A 99 -4.73 0.26 5.73
CA THR A 99 -3.58 -0.08 6.56
C THR A 99 -2.73 1.15 6.85
N VAL A 100 -2.37 1.92 5.82
CA VAL A 100 -1.55 3.14 5.93
C VAL A 100 -2.24 4.17 6.83
N THR A 101 -3.54 4.40 6.61
CA THR A 101 -4.34 5.28 7.45
C THR A 101 -4.32 4.81 8.91
N GLY A 102 -4.50 3.50 9.17
CA GLY A 102 -4.41 2.96 10.52
C GLY A 102 -3.04 3.20 11.18
N GLU A 103 -1.95 3.05 10.44
CA GLU A 103 -0.59 3.31 10.93
C GLU A 103 -0.35 4.78 11.27
N ILE A 104 -0.77 5.69 10.38
CA ILE A 104 -0.66 7.15 10.60
C ILE A 104 -1.38 7.53 11.89
N LEU A 105 -2.64 7.10 12.01
CA LEU A 105 -3.51 7.47 13.13
C LEU A 105 -3.06 6.85 14.45
N LYS A 106 -2.50 5.64 14.41
CA LYS A 106 -1.87 5.02 15.59
C LYS A 106 -0.61 5.78 16.01
N CYS A 107 0.22 6.20 15.07
CA CYS A 107 1.42 7.01 15.34
C CYS A 107 1.05 8.39 15.93
N SER A 108 -0.05 8.99 15.46
CA SER A 108 -0.54 10.29 15.91
C SER A 108 -1.61 10.22 17.01
N ILE A 109 -1.78 9.08 17.70
CA ILE A 109 -2.94 8.84 18.57
C ILE A 109 -3.12 9.88 19.70
N ALA A 110 -2.03 10.47 20.18
CA ALA A 110 -2.05 11.54 21.19
C ALA A 110 -2.52 12.91 20.66
N TYR A 111 -2.76 13.01 19.34
CA TYR A 111 -3.08 14.26 18.65
C TYR A 111 -4.31 14.14 17.73
N SER A 112 -4.51 12.99 17.10
CA SER A 112 -5.62 12.75 16.18
C SER A 112 -6.90 12.30 16.89
N PHE A 113 -8.04 12.87 16.50
CA PHE A 113 -9.37 12.58 17.06
C PHE A 113 -10.14 11.57 16.22
N VAL A 114 -9.55 10.41 16.00
CA VAL A 114 -10.13 9.37 15.15
C VAL A 114 -11.11 8.52 15.96
N PRO A 115 -12.29 8.15 15.43
CA PRO A 115 -13.17 7.20 16.07
C PRO A 115 -12.44 5.88 16.19
N GLN A 116 -12.39 5.33 17.41
CA GLN A 116 -11.71 4.06 17.66
C GLN A 116 -12.18 2.92 16.74
N GLN A 117 -13.35 3.03 16.13
CA GLN A 117 -13.88 2.11 15.11
C GLN A 117 -12.91 1.87 13.93
N ILE A 118 -12.14 2.88 13.51
CA ILE A 118 -11.13 2.75 12.44
C ILE A 118 -9.87 2.05 12.97
N LEU A 119 -9.58 2.21 14.27
CA LEU A 119 -8.39 1.67 14.94
C LEU A 119 -8.63 0.31 15.61
N ASN A 120 -9.89 -0.11 15.77
CA ASN A 120 -10.25 -1.25 16.60
C ASN A 120 -9.96 -2.56 15.85
N PRO A 121 -8.97 -3.35 16.32
CA PRO A 121 -8.60 -4.58 15.67
C PRO A 121 -9.64 -5.71 15.79
N PHE A 122 -10.65 -5.57 16.64
CA PHE A 122 -11.68 -6.58 16.90
C PHE A 122 -12.96 -6.39 16.07
N THR A 123 -13.21 -5.20 15.53
CA THR A 123 -14.28 -4.91 14.57
C THR A 123 -13.79 -4.85 13.13
N LYS A 124 -12.59 -5.38 12.87
CA LYS A 124 -11.98 -5.38 11.53
C LYS A 124 -12.91 -6.08 10.53
N PRO A 125 -13.33 -5.41 9.44
CA PRO A 125 -13.71 -6.12 8.23
C PRO A 125 -12.59 -7.11 7.91
N GLN A 126 -12.91 -8.26 7.31
CA GLN A 126 -11.85 -9.11 6.75
C GLN A 126 -10.92 -8.22 5.90
N LEU A 127 -9.61 -8.45 5.95
CA LEU A 127 -8.60 -7.59 5.31
C LEU A 127 -8.93 -7.24 3.84
N LYS A 128 -9.69 -8.11 3.17
CA LYS A 128 -10.22 -7.97 1.81
C LYS A 128 -11.25 -6.83 1.61
N ASP A 129 -11.92 -6.36 2.66
CA ASP A 129 -12.96 -5.32 2.65
C ASP A 129 -12.62 -4.10 3.53
N ALA A 130 -11.38 -3.99 4.02
CA ALA A 130 -10.95 -2.91 4.90
C ALA A 130 -11.08 -1.53 4.25
N TRP A 131 -10.96 -1.47 2.92
CA TRP A 131 -11.16 -0.25 2.14
C TRP A 131 -12.56 0.37 2.31
N ARG A 132 -13.59 -0.41 2.67
CA ARG A 132 -14.94 0.10 2.91
C ARG A 132 -14.99 1.05 4.11
N LEU A 133 -14.13 0.84 5.11
CA LEU A 133 -13.99 1.77 6.24
C LEU A 133 -13.34 3.07 5.79
N VAL A 134 -12.32 3.01 4.93
CA VAL A 134 -11.69 4.20 4.36
C VAL A 134 -12.74 5.04 3.63
N LYS A 135 -13.57 4.40 2.82
CA LYS A 135 -14.71 5.05 2.16
C LYS A 135 -15.68 5.64 3.18
N ALA A 136 -16.09 4.89 4.20
CA ALA A 136 -17.09 5.34 5.17
C ALA A 136 -16.64 6.58 5.95
N TYR A 137 -15.35 6.67 6.30
CA TYR A 137 -14.79 7.74 7.13
C TYR A 137 -13.89 8.71 6.37
N PHE A 138 -13.95 8.74 5.03
CA PHE A 138 -12.97 9.45 4.19
C PHE A 138 -12.79 10.93 4.56
N LYS A 139 -13.88 11.66 4.84
CA LYS A 139 -13.83 13.07 5.22
C LYS A 139 -13.04 13.27 6.52
N GLN A 140 -13.28 12.41 7.50
CA GLN A 140 -12.59 12.47 8.78
C GLN A 140 -11.11 12.09 8.64
N ILE A 141 -10.81 11.07 7.83
CA ILE A 141 -9.43 10.67 7.54
C ILE A 141 -8.66 11.82 6.90
N ILE A 142 -9.21 12.45 5.85
CA ILE A 142 -8.60 13.58 5.17
C ILE A 142 -8.40 14.75 6.15
N HIS A 143 -9.40 15.06 6.97
CA HIS A 143 -9.32 16.12 7.97
C HIS A 143 -8.24 15.86 9.02
N GLU A 144 -8.14 14.65 9.54
CA GLU A 144 -7.12 14.28 10.52
C GLU A 144 -5.72 14.27 9.89
N ASN A 145 -5.57 13.74 8.67
CA ASN A 145 -4.31 13.82 7.92
C ASN A 145 -3.88 15.28 7.69
N TYR A 146 -4.82 16.16 7.35
CA TYR A 146 -4.56 17.59 7.23
C TYR A 146 -4.04 18.16 8.56
N LYS A 147 -4.74 17.95 9.69
CA LYS A 147 -4.29 18.39 11.01
C LYS A 147 -2.90 17.84 11.37
N ILE A 148 -2.67 16.55 11.14
CA ILE A 148 -1.39 15.89 11.40
C ILE A 148 -0.27 16.53 10.56
N SER A 149 -0.52 16.82 9.28
CA SER A 149 0.45 17.46 8.38
C SER A 149 0.84 18.88 8.83
N GLN A 150 -0.04 19.60 9.52
CA GLN A 150 0.27 20.93 10.05
C GLN A 150 1.13 20.88 11.33
N ASN A 151 1.21 19.72 11.98
CA ASN A 151 1.98 19.57 13.21
C ASN A 151 3.38 19.03 12.93
N GLN A 152 4.42 19.80 13.28
CA GLN A 152 5.80 19.44 12.98
C GLN A 152 6.26 18.09 13.56
N ARG A 153 5.71 17.69 14.70
CA ARG A 153 6.05 16.41 15.34
C ARG A 153 5.35 15.25 14.64
N TYR A 154 4.05 15.40 14.37
CA TYR A 154 3.22 14.30 13.88
C TYR A 154 3.19 14.18 12.35
N GLN A 155 3.59 15.19 11.58
CA GLN A 155 3.77 15.08 10.12
C GLN A 155 4.70 13.92 9.73
N SER A 156 5.65 13.57 10.60
CA SER A 156 6.56 12.43 10.43
C SER A 156 5.80 11.09 10.31
N CYS A 157 4.65 10.95 10.98
CA CYS A 157 3.79 9.77 10.87
C CYS A 157 3.28 9.58 9.44
N ILE A 158 2.89 10.68 8.77
CA ILE A 158 2.47 10.64 7.36
C ILE A 158 3.65 10.30 6.46
N TYR A 159 4.79 10.98 6.62
CA TYR A 159 5.95 10.75 5.75
C TYR A 159 6.52 9.33 5.85
N VAL A 160 6.64 8.81 7.07
CA VAL A 160 7.14 7.44 7.30
C VAL A 160 6.17 6.41 6.74
N ALA A 161 4.87 6.55 6.97
CA ALA A 161 3.87 5.65 6.42
C ALA A 161 3.84 5.73 4.88
N ALA A 162 3.82 6.94 4.31
CA ALA A 162 3.85 7.17 2.88
C ALA A 162 5.09 6.53 2.21
N ALA A 163 6.27 6.68 2.81
CA ALA A 163 7.50 6.09 2.31
C ALA A 163 7.46 4.55 2.36
N ASN A 164 7.05 3.97 3.50
CA ASN A 164 7.01 2.52 3.71
C ASN A 164 6.04 1.81 2.74
N TRP A 165 4.95 2.48 2.37
CA TRP A 165 3.88 1.88 1.57
C TRP A 165 3.89 2.28 0.10
N ARG A 166 4.85 3.12 -0.33
CA ARG A 166 4.94 3.61 -1.71
C ARG A 166 5.07 2.49 -2.75
N SER A 167 5.95 1.51 -2.54
CA SER A 167 6.14 0.40 -3.48
C SER A 167 5.01 -0.63 -3.40
N PRO A 168 4.53 -1.05 -2.21
CA PRO A 168 3.37 -1.94 -2.11
C PRO A 168 2.12 -1.41 -2.81
N ILE A 169 1.80 -0.12 -2.68
CA ILE A 169 0.60 0.45 -3.30
C ILE A 169 0.72 0.54 -4.83
N GLU A 170 1.92 0.73 -5.36
CA GLU A 170 2.16 0.67 -6.82
C GLU A 170 1.97 -0.73 -7.38
N MET A 171 2.49 -1.75 -6.69
CA MET A 171 2.31 -3.15 -7.11
C MET A 171 0.83 -3.52 -7.08
N ALA A 172 0.13 -3.17 -5.99
CA ALA A 172 -1.30 -3.38 -5.88
C ALA A 172 -2.07 -2.64 -6.99
N SER A 173 -1.69 -1.39 -7.29
CA SER A 173 -2.26 -0.63 -8.41
C SER A 173 -2.01 -1.30 -9.76
N ALA A 174 -0.87 -1.96 -9.95
CA ALA A 174 -0.57 -2.71 -11.16
C ALA A 174 -1.26 -4.09 -11.20
N GLY A 175 -1.95 -4.49 -10.13
CA GLY A 175 -2.61 -5.79 -10.00
C GLY A 175 -1.66 -6.94 -9.68
N ILE A 176 -0.50 -6.65 -9.06
CA ILE A 176 0.57 -7.61 -8.71
C ILE A 176 0.66 -7.78 -7.20
#